data_AF-L1IRR0-F1
#
_entry.id   AF-L1IRR0-F1
#
_cell.length_a   1.000
_cell.length_b   1.000
_cell.length_c   1.000
_cell.angle_alpha   90.00
_cell.angle_beta   90.00
_cell.angle_gamma   90.00
#
_symmetry.space_group_name_H-M   'P 1'
#
loop_
_entity.id
_entity.type
_entity.pdbx_description
1 polymer ?
#
loop_
_entity_poly.entity_id
_entity_poly.type
_entity_poly.pdbx_seq_one_letter_code
_entity_poly.pdbx_strand_id
1 'polypeptide(L)'
;MTINTLLTHANSAGFFNSKGKMLKAVLFTKKSETPNLWLRVADALSSKYDFGEVRMDEDAILCKFGLSAEVLPKIIAVRVVEEGKAENILYEGPNDFEHIAEFLKDAAEGGSQLVELKKQVEFFQREVRGLQHEVAQERETAQAAKAESARIKLAQVGQVEAIRKGIEAEL
;
A
#
# COMPACT_ATOMS: atom_id res chain seq x y z
N MET A 1 16.12 -19.19 22.10
CA MET A 1 15.59 -19.66 20.80
C MET A 1 15.90 -18.60 19.77
N THR A 2 16.40 -18.99 18.60
CA THR A 2 16.61 -18.06 17.48
C THR A 2 15.24 -17.63 16.93
N ILE A 3 14.97 -16.32 16.98
CA ILE A 3 13.69 -15.73 16.57
C ILE A 3 13.53 -15.75 15.04
N ASN A 4 14.65 -15.70 14.32
CA ASN A 4 14.74 -15.81 12.86
C ASN A 4 15.62 -17.00 12.48
N THR A 5 15.21 -17.79 11.49
CA THR A 5 15.95 -18.97 11.01
C THR A 5 16.54 -18.70 9.63
N LEU A 6 17.86 -18.84 9.49
CA LEU A 6 18.50 -18.84 8.17
C LEU A 6 18.12 -20.12 7.41
N LEU A 7 17.37 -19.96 6.33
CA LEU A 7 16.87 -21.04 5.50
C LEU A 7 17.87 -21.35 4.40
N THR A 8 18.26 -22.62 4.34
CA THR A 8 19.11 -23.20 3.31
C THR A 8 18.41 -24.36 2.65
N HIS A 9 18.94 -24.84 1.52
CA HIS A 9 18.43 -26.05 0.86
C HIS A 9 18.24 -27.23 1.85
N ALA A 10 19.11 -27.37 2.84
CA ALA A 10 19.07 -28.48 3.80
C ALA A 10 17.93 -28.41 4.83
N ASN A 11 17.52 -27.20 5.25
CA ASN A 11 16.56 -27.03 6.35
C ASN A 11 15.21 -26.43 5.93
N SER A 12 15.13 -25.83 4.74
CA SER A 12 13.94 -25.11 4.27
C SER A 12 12.69 -25.99 4.19
N ALA A 13 12.84 -27.24 3.76
CA ALA A 13 11.73 -28.20 3.72
C ALA A 13 11.12 -28.43 5.11
N GLY A 14 11.95 -28.60 6.14
CA GLY A 14 11.49 -28.75 7.52
C GLY A 14 10.80 -27.50 8.04
N PHE A 15 11.32 -26.32 7.71
CA PHE A 15 10.69 -25.05 8.07
C PHE A 15 9.30 -24.91 7.45
N PHE A 16 9.16 -25.06 6.13
CA PHE A 16 7.88 -24.88 5.43
C PHE A 16 6.84 -25.95 5.81
N ASN A 17 7.27 -27.18 6.07
CA ASN A 17 6.38 -28.28 6.43
C ASN A 17 6.08 -28.38 7.94
N SER A 18 6.67 -27.50 8.76
CA SER A 18 6.45 -27.54 10.20
C SER A 18 4.99 -27.21 10.55
N LYS A 19 4.40 -28.03 11.43
CA LYS A 19 3.03 -27.87 11.95
C LYS A 19 2.92 -26.82 13.06
N GLY A 20 3.97 -26.02 13.28
CA GLY A 20 4.05 -25.04 14.35
C GLY A 20 3.03 -23.92 14.16
N LYS A 21 3.40 -22.90 13.39
CA LYS A 21 2.53 -21.75 13.16
C LYS A 21 1.94 -21.75 11.77
N MET A 22 0.73 -21.23 11.67
CA MET A 22 -0.05 -21.17 10.44
C MET A 22 0.59 -20.25 9.38
N LEU A 23 1.27 -19.18 9.81
CA LEU A 23 1.98 -18.26 8.92
C LEU A 23 3.49 -18.34 9.16
N LYS A 24 4.23 -18.42 8.06
CA LYS A 24 5.69 -18.40 8.00
C LYS A 24 6.12 -17.20 7.15
N ALA A 25 6.74 -16.21 7.76
CA ALA A 25 7.22 -15.02 7.09
C ALA A 25 8.67 -15.21 6.65
N VAL A 26 8.98 -15.01 5.37
CA VAL A 26 10.31 -15.23 4.81
C VAL A 26 10.82 -13.98 4.13
N LEU A 27 12.00 -13.52 4.57
CA LEU A 27 12.74 -12.45 3.91
C LEU A 27 13.77 -13.03 2.94
N PHE A 28 13.68 -12.67 1.68
CA PHE A 28 14.70 -12.94 0.66
C PHE A 28 15.58 -11.70 0.50
N THR A 29 16.91 -11.85 0.62
CA THR A 29 17.83 -10.70 0.66
C THR A 29 19.18 -10.98 0.02
N LYS A 30 19.79 -9.94 -0.58
CA LYS A 30 21.18 -9.95 -1.07
C LYS A 30 22.21 -9.73 0.05
N LYS A 31 21.77 -9.22 1.20
CA LYS A 31 22.67 -8.89 2.30
C LYS A 31 23.24 -10.17 2.90
N SER A 32 24.49 -10.14 3.34
CA SER A 32 25.11 -11.21 4.13
C SER A 32 24.54 -11.28 5.55
N GLU A 33 24.13 -10.12 6.10
CA GLU A 33 23.59 -10.01 7.46
C GLU A 33 22.07 -9.80 7.46
N THR A 34 21.41 -10.23 8.54
CA THR A 34 19.97 -10.02 8.71
C THR A 34 19.68 -8.55 8.96
N PRO A 35 18.80 -7.90 8.19
CA PRO A 35 18.43 -6.51 8.45
C PRO A 35 17.83 -6.33 9.86
N ASN A 36 18.26 -5.30 10.60
CA ASN A 36 17.73 -5.00 11.94
C ASN A 36 16.21 -4.81 11.97
N LEU A 37 15.63 -4.22 10.92
CA LEU A 37 14.19 -4.11 10.79
C LEU A 37 13.50 -5.49 10.81
N TRP A 38 14.06 -6.47 10.10
CA TRP A 38 13.53 -7.82 10.06
C TRP A 38 13.63 -8.50 11.42
N LEU A 39 14.76 -8.34 12.12
CA LEU A 39 14.92 -8.84 13.49
C LEU A 39 13.89 -8.24 14.44
N ARG A 40 13.61 -6.94 14.32
CA ARG A 40 12.59 -6.26 15.14
C ARG A 40 11.18 -6.76 14.85
N VAL A 41 10.82 -6.96 13.57
CA VAL A 41 9.53 -7.54 13.19
C VAL A 41 9.41 -8.97 13.72
N ALA A 42 10.46 -9.78 13.55
CA ALA A 42 10.51 -11.15 14.02
C ALA A 42 10.35 -11.21 15.55
N ASP A 43 11.07 -10.36 16.30
CA ASP A 43 11.01 -10.30 17.76
C ASP A 43 9.58 -10.01 18.24
N ALA A 44 8.97 -8.96 17.70
CA ALA A 44 7.62 -8.52 18.07
C ALA A 44 6.52 -9.55 17.76
N LEU A 45 6.70 -10.36 16.71
CA LEU A 45 5.65 -11.25 16.18
C LEU A 45 5.99 -12.74 16.30
N SER A 46 7.12 -13.08 16.91
CA SER A 46 7.62 -14.45 17.08
C SER A 46 6.70 -15.36 17.89
N SER A 47 5.77 -14.80 18.68
CA SER A 47 4.74 -15.57 19.36
C SER A 47 3.64 -16.08 18.40
N LYS A 48 3.42 -15.38 17.28
CA LYS A 48 2.31 -15.64 16.35
C LYS A 48 2.76 -16.25 15.03
N TYR A 49 3.94 -15.90 14.53
CA TYR A 49 4.46 -16.34 13.23
C TYR A 49 5.87 -16.90 13.33
N ASP A 50 6.24 -17.75 12.38
CA ASP A 50 7.60 -18.26 12.25
C ASP A 50 8.35 -17.41 11.24
N PHE A 51 9.59 -17.06 11.54
CA PHE A 51 10.41 -16.17 10.71
C PHE A 51 11.60 -16.91 10.12
N GLY A 52 11.76 -16.73 8.82
CA GLY A 52 12.89 -17.23 8.06
C GLY A 52 13.54 -16.14 7.23
N GLU A 53 14.80 -16.38 6.87
CA GLU A 53 15.49 -15.58 5.89
C GLU A 53 16.17 -16.48 4.85
N VAL A 54 16.22 -16.03 3.61
CA VAL A 54 16.86 -16.72 2.50
C VAL A 54 17.84 -15.74 1.87
N ARG A 55 19.08 -16.20 1.67
CA ARG A 55 20.15 -15.43 1.05
C ARG A 55 20.14 -15.65 -0.46
N MET A 56 20.76 -14.74 -1.20
CA MET A 56 20.71 -14.74 -2.67
C MET A 56 21.41 -15.95 -3.32
N ASP A 57 22.26 -16.66 -2.58
CA ASP A 57 22.98 -17.86 -3.00
C ASP A 57 22.15 -19.15 -2.91
N GLU A 58 20.97 -19.10 -2.29
CA GLU A 58 20.03 -20.22 -2.18
C GLU A 58 19.11 -20.30 -3.41
N ASP A 59 19.70 -20.49 -4.59
CA ASP A 59 19.02 -20.49 -5.90
C ASP A 59 17.83 -21.46 -5.95
N ALA A 60 17.97 -22.65 -5.34
CA ALA A 60 16.91 -23.65 -5.30
C ALA A 60 15.65 -23.14 -4.59
N ILE A 61 15.81 -22.35 -3.53
CA ILE A 61 14.69 -21.76 -2.80
C ILE A 61 14.12 -20.59 -3.59
N LEU A 62 14.97 -19.70 -4.12
CA LEU A 62 14.53 -18.57 -4.95
C LEU A 62 13.67 -19.04 -6.14
N CYS A 63 14.13 -20.07 -6.87
CA CYS A 63 13.39 -20.69 -7.96
C CYS A 63 12.03 -21.24 -7.53
N LYS A 64 11.95 -21.88 -6.35
CA LYS A 64 10.67 -22.39 -5.81
C LYS A 64 9.64 -21.28 -5.59
N PHE A 65 10.08 -20.07 -5.27
CA PHE A 65 9.23 -18.90 -5.08
C PHE A 65 9.13 -18.01 -6.32
N GLY A 66 9.72 -18.41 -7.45
CA GLY A 66 9.71 -17.62 -8.69
C GLY A 66 10.46 -16.29 -8.58
N LEU A 67 11.45 -16.20 -7.69
CA LEU A 67 12.24 -15.00 -7.46
C LEU A 67 13.59 -15.09 -8.20
N SER A 68 14.05 -13.96 -8.73
CA SER A 68 15.42 -13.78 -9.20
C SER A 68 16.23 -12.98 -8.20
N ALA A 69 17.56 -13.09 -8.24
CA ALA A 69 18.42 -12.28 -7.39
C ALA A 69 18.18 -10.77 -7.60
N GLU A 70 17.86 -10.33 -8.82
CA GLU A 70 17.74 -8.92 -9.18
C GLU A 70 16.65 -8.17 -8.39
N VAL A 71 15.51 -8.83 -8.12
CA VAL A 71 14.33 -8.23 -7.49
C VAL A 71 14.39 -8.17 -5.96
N LEU A 72 15.45 -8.69 -5.36
CA LEU A 72 15.64 -8.70 -3.90
C LEU A 72 16.01 -7.31 -3.35
N PRO A 73 15.53 -6.92 -2.15
CA PRO A 73 14.87 -7.76 -1.15
C PRO A 73 13.36 -7.94 -1.36
N LYS A 74 12.82 -9.09 -0.95
CA LYS A 74 11.38 -9.40 -0.98
C LYS A 74 10.94 -10.11 0.30
N ILE A 75 9.73 -9.82 0.76
CA ILE A 75 9.09 -10.52 1.87
C ILE A 75 7.93 -11.34 1.31
N ILE A 76 7.88 -12.61 1.66
CA ILE A 76 6.77 -13.51 1.31
C ILE A 76 6.20 -14.08 2.61
N ALA A 77 4.89 -13.97 2.78
CA ALA A 77 4.17 -14.71 3.81
C ALA A 77 3.66 -16.03 3.23
N VAL A 78 4.11 -17.14 3.80
CA VAL A 78 3.68 -18.49 3.45
C VAL A 78 2.63 -18.93 4.46
N ARG A 79 1.38 -18.95 4.04
CA ARG A 79 0.23 -19.32 4.88
C ARG A 79 -0.14 -20.77 4.60
N VAL A 80 -0.14 -21.60 5.64
CA VAL A 80 -0.63 -22.98 5.54
C VAL A 80 -2.15 -22.95 5.63
N VAL A 81 -2.85 -23.36 4.55
CA VAL A 81 -4.31 -23.38 4.49
C VAL A 81 -4.85 -24.76 4.87
N GLU A 82 -4.25 -25.81 4.32
CA GLU A 82 -4.56 -27.22 4.62
C GLU A 82 -3.24 -28.03 4.62
N GLU A 83 -3.26 -29.27 5.11
CA GLU A 83 -2.09 -30.15 5.01
C GLU A 83 -1.65 -30.29 3.55
N GLY A 84 -0.42 -29.83 3.25
CA GLY A 84 0.15 -29.86 1.90
C GLY A 84 -0.28 -28.71 0.99
N LYS A 85 -1.16 -27.80 1.42
CA LYS A 85 -1.53 -26.59 0.66
C LYS A 85 -1.08 -25.33 1.39
N ALA A 86 -0.10 -24.65 0.79
CA ALA A 86 0.37 -23.35 1.24
C ALA A 86 0.09 -22.29 0.19
N GLU A 87 -0.28 -21.11 0.67
CA GLU A 87 -0.47 -19.91 -0.12
C GLU A 87 0.74 -18.99 0.07
N ASN A 88 1.32 -18.52 -1.03
CA ASN A 88 2.43 -17.58 -1.01
C ASN A 88 1.90 -16.18 -1.30
N ILE A 89 2.07 -15.26 -0.35
CA ILE A 89 1.56 -13.90 -0.44
C ILE A 89 2.75 -12.96 -0.46
N LEU A 90 2.90 -12.20 -1.56
CA LEU A 90 4.00 -11.28 -1.75
C LEU A 90 3.71 -9.92 -1.09
N TYR A 91 4.69 -9.42 -0.34
CA TYR A 91 4.66 -8.06 0.17
C TYR A 91 5.21 -7.07 -0.85
N GLU A 92 4.43 -6.02 -1.12
CA GLU A 92 4.78 -4.94 -2.08
C GLU A 92 4.67 -3.55 -1.44
N GLY A 93 4.57 -3.48 -0.12
CA GLY A 93 4.40 -2.24 0.62
C GLY A 93 5.72 -1.54 1.01
N PRO A 94 5.60 -0.42 1.74
CA PRO A 94 6.74 0.32 2.29
C PRO A 94 7.66 -0.52 3.21
N ASN A 95 8.95 -0.19 3.25
CA ASN A 95 9.90 -0.93 4.09
C ASN A 95 9.99 -0.35 5.50
N ASP A 96 8.91 -0.46 6.27
CA ASP A 96 8.83 -0.05 7.67
C ASP A 96 8.10 -1.09 8.53
N PHE A 97 8.21 -0.94 9.86
CA PHE A 97 7.75 -1.93 10.81
C PHE A 97 6.21 -2.06 10.78
N GLU A 98 5.52 -0.93 10.75
CA GLU A 98 4.07 -0.83 10.82
C GLU A 98 3.41 -1.55 9.65
N HIS A 99 3.82 -1.24 8.41
CA HIS A 99 3.21 -1.84 7.23
C HIS A 99 3.57 -3.32 7.06
N ILE A 100 4.79 -3.74 7.44
CA ILE A 100 5.14 -5.17 7.42
C ILE A 100 4.33 -5.94 8.46
N ALA A 101 4.19 -5.40 9.67
CA ALA A 101 3.42 -6.04 10.74
C ALA A 101 1.93 -6.16 10.40
N GLU A 102 1.34 -5.10 9.82
CA GLU A 102 -0.04 -5.13 9.35
C GLU A 102 -0.23 -6.16 8.22
N PHE A 103 0.66 -6.18 7.23
CA PHE A 103 0.63 -7.17 6.17
C PHE A 103 0.66 -8.61 6.70
N LEU A 104 1.55 -8.92 7.65
CA LEU A 104 1.63 -10.28 8.23
C LEU A 104 0.36 -10.64 9.01
N LYS A 105 -0.26 -9.66 9.67
CA LYS A 105 -1.55 -9.86 10.33
C LYS A 105 -2.64 -10.20 9.31
N ASP A 106 -2.77 -9.41 8.25
CA ASP A 106 -3.78 -9.62 7.21
C ASP A 106 -3.56 -10.96 6.47
N ALA A 107 -2.31 -11.28 6.17
CA ALA A 107 -1.92 -12.54 5.58
C ALA A 107 -2.32 -13.73 6.47
N ALA A 108 -2.16 -13.63 7.79
CA ALA A 108 -2.59 -14.69 8.70
C ALA A 108 -4.12 -14.84 8.74
N GLU A 109 -4.84 -13.72 8.90
CA GLU A 109 -6.29 -13.68 9.14
C GLU A 109 -7.09 -14.05 7.89
N GLY A 110 -6.77 -13.46 6.73
CA GLY A 110 -7.58 -13.57 5.52
C GLY A 110 -6.83 -13.98 4.25
N GLY A 111 -5.52 -14.23 4.33
CA GLY A 111 -4.71 -14.68 3.19
C GLY A 111 -4.61 -13.64 2.08
N SER A 112 -4.37 -14.09 0.84
CA SER A 112 -4.21 -13.17 -0.30
C SER A 112 -5.44 -12.31 -0.57
N GLN A 113 -6.64 -12.84 -0.33
CA GLN A 113 -7.90 -12.15 -0.59
C GLN A 113 -8.04 -10.88 0.26
N LEU A 114 -7.74 -10.97 1.56
CA LEU A 114 -7.81 -9.81 2.44
C LEU A 114 -6.74 -8.77 2.11
N VAL A 115 -5.52 -9.22 1.82
CA VAL A 115 -4.41 -8.34 1.43
C VAL A 115 -4.76 -7.59 0.14
N GLU A 116 -5.29 -8.29 -0.87
CA GLU A 116 -5.67 -7.69 -2.16
C GLU A 116 -6.86 -6.73 -2.01
N LEU A 117 -7.87 -7.10 -1.23
CA LEU A 117 -9.03 -6.24 -0.97
C LEU A 117 -8.60 -4.94 -0.30
N LYS A 118 -7.69 -4.99 0.69
CA LYS A 118 -7.15 -3.78 1.33
C LYS A 118 -6.39 -2.90 0.34
N LYS A 119 -5.53 -3.47 -0.52
CA LYS A 119 -4.84 -2.72 -1.57
C LYS A 119 -5.84 -1.99 -2.48
N GLN A 120 -6.92 -2.66 -2.89
CA GLN A 120 -7.95 -2.06 -3.73
C GLN A 120 -8.71 -0.94 -3.00
N VAL A 121 -9.07 -1.15 -1.74
CA VAL A 121 -9.73 -0.11 -0.92
C VAL A 121 -8.82 1.12 -0.78
N GLU A 122 -7.53 0.96 -0.52
CA GLU A 122 -6.59 2.07 -0.44
C GLU A 122 -6.46 2.82 -1.78
N PHE A 123 -6.40 2.08 -2.89
CA PHE A 123 -6.37 2.66 -4.23
C PHE A 123 -7.60 3.54 -4.48
N PHE A 124 -8.80 2.99 -4.27
CA PHE A 124 -10.04 3.75 -4.45
C PHE A 124 -10.16 4.92 -3.49
N GLN A 125 -9.70 4.80 -2.24
CA GLN A 125 -9.69 5.93 -1.30
C GLN A 125 -8.76 7.07 -1.73
N ARG A 126 -7.64 6.78 -2.42
CA ARG A 126 -6.79 7.81 -3.00
C ARG A 126 -7.46 8.48 -4.20
N GLU A 127 -8.06 7.69 -5.07
CA GLU A 127 -8.80 8.20 -6.24
C GLU A 127 -9.97 9.09 -5.83
N VAL A 128 -10.80 8.64 -4.88
CA VAL A 128 -11.92 9.42 -4.32
C VAL A 128 -11.44 10.73 -3.71
N ARG A 129 -10.33 10.72 -2.95
CA ARG A 129 -9.77 11.96 -2.39
C ARG A 129 -9.28 12.91 -3.48
N GLY A 130 -8.66 12.40 -4.53
CA GLY A 130 -8.24 13.19 -5.69
C GLY A 130 -9.43 13.87 -6.37
N LEU A 131 -10.47 13.08 -6.68
CA LEU A 131 -11.71 13.58 -7.30
C LEU A 131 -12.43 14.60 -6.42
N GLN A 132 -12.48 14.39 -5.10
CA GLN A 132 -13.06 15.36 -4.17
C GLN A 132 -12.32 16.69 -4.18
N HIS A 133 -10.99 16.67 -4.29
CA HIS A 133 -10.18 17.88 -4.39
C HIS A 133 -10.45 18.62 -5.71
N GLU A 134 -10.49 17.89 -6.83
CA GLU A 134 -10.79 18.46 -8.15
C GLU A 134 -12.20 19.07 -8.20
N VAL A 135 -13.21 18.37 -7.68
CA VAL A 135 -14.59 18.90 -7.58
C VAL A 135 -14.65 20.15 -6.71
N ALA A 136 -13.88 20.22 -5.62
CA ALA A 136 -13.83 21.40 -4.77
C ALA A 136 -13.22 22.60 -5.52
N GLN A 137 -12.12 22.37 -6.25
CA GLN A 137 -11.45 23.40 -7.04
C GLN A 137 -12.35 23.93 -8.17
N GLU A 138 -13.02 23.05 -8.90
CA GLU A 138 -13.97 23.44 -9.97
C GLU A 138 -15.19 24.20 -9.43
N ARG A 139 -15.64 23.87 -8.21
CA ARG A 139 -16.71 24.65 -7.56
C ARG A 139 -16.26 26.06 -7.21
N GLU A 140 -15.03 26.21 -6.71
CA GLU A 140 -14.47 27.51 -6.36
C GLU A 140 -14.29 28.40 -7.61
N THR A 141 -13.72 27.85 -8.70
CA THR A 141 -13.55 28.57 -9.96
C THR A 141 -14.90 28.97 -10.57
N ALA A 142 -15.88 28.06 -10.58
CA ALA A 142 -17.22 28.36 -11.08
C ALA A 142 -17.94 29.42 -10.23
N GLN A 143 -17.75 29.41 -8.91
CA GLN A 143 -18.31 30.42 -8.02
C GLN A 143 -17.67 31.79 -8.23
N ALA A 144 -16.35 31.85 -8.39
CA ALA A 144 -15.62 33.07 -8.73
C ALA A 144 -16.07 33.65 -10.08
N ALA A 145 -16.20 32.80 -11.11
CA ALA A 145 -16.68 33.21 -12.43
C ALA A 145 -18.12 33.74 -12.40
N LYS A 146 -19.01 33.13 -11.61
CA LYS A 146 -20.38 33.62 -11.40
C LYS A 146 -20.40 34.97 -10.69
N ALA A 147 -19.58 35.14 -9.65
CA ALA A 147 -19.48 36.40 -8.92
C ALA A 147 -18.96 37.53 -9.82
N GLU A 148 -17.96 37.27 -10.65
CA GLU A 148 -17.42 38.24 -11.58
C GLU A 148 -18.41 38.60 -12.69
N SER A 149 -19.09 37.60 -13.27
CA SER A 149 -20.16 37.83 -14.25
C SER A 149 -21.29 38.69 -13.68
N ALA A 150 -21.67 38.48 -12.41
CA ALA A 150 -22.66 39.31 -11.72
C ALA A 150 -22.18 40.76 -11.54
N ARG A 151 -20.91 40.98 -11.16
CA ARG A 151 -20.34 42.35 -11.05
C ARG A 151 -20.34 43.07 -12.39
N ILE A 152 -19.91 42.41 -13.47
CA ILE A 152 -19.88 42.99 -14.81
C ILE A 152 -21.29 43.39 -15.26
N LYS A 153 -22.28 42.49 -15.07
CA LYS A 153 -23.69 42.80 -15.41
C LYS A 153 -24.22 44.00 -14.63
N LEU A 154 -23.91 44.09 -13.33
CA LEU A 154 -24.37 45.20 -12.49
C LEU A 154 -23.73 46.54 -12.89
N ALA A 155 -22.45 46.52 -13.27
CA ALA A 155 -21.75 47.69 -13.81
C ALA A 155 -22.34 48.14 -15.16
N GLN A 156 -22.66 47.20 -16.06
CA GLN A 156 -23.32 47.50 -17.34
C GLN A 156 -24.71 48.12 -17.13
N VAL A 157 -25.52 47.60 -16.21
CA VAL A 157 -26.83 48.19 -15.87
C VAL A 157 -26.67 49.63 -15.38
N GLY A 158 -25.71 49.88 -14.49
CA GLY A 158 -25.43 51.24 -13.99
C GLY A 158 -25.01 52.22 -15.10
N GLN A 159 -24.21 51.76 -16.07
CA GLN A 159 -23.85 52.57 -17.24
C GLN A 159 -25.06 52.90 -18.12
N VAL A 160 -25.92 51.91 -18.39
CA VAL A 160 -27.14 52.08 -19.19
C VAL A 160 -28.11 53.07 -18.51
N GLU A 161 -28.29 52.95 -17.19
CA GLU A 161 -29.15 53.89 -16.44
C GLU A 161 -28.58 55.31 -16.42
N ALA A 162 -27.27 55.48 -16.30
CA ALA A 162 -26.62 56.79 -16.36
C ALA A 162 -26.81 57.46 -17.73
N ILE A 163 -26.62 56.70 -18.82
CA ILE A 163 -26.87 57.19 -20.19
C ILE A 163 -28.33 57.59 -20.35
N ARG A 164 -29.26 56.75 -19.89
CA ARG A 164 -30.70 57.03 -19.98
C ARG A 164 -31.07 58.34 -19.26
N LYS A 165 -30.57 58.54 -18.04
CA LYS A 165 -30.82 59.79 -17.29
C LYS A 165 -30.22 61.02 -17.96
N GLY A 166 -29.04 60.88 -18.59
CA GLY A 166 -28.45 61.95 -19.39
C GLY A 166 -29.36 62.37 -20.54
N ILE A 167 -29.89 61.41 -21.30
CA ILE A 167 -30.82 61.66 -22.41
C ILE A 167 -32.12 62.30 -21.91
N GLU A 168 -32.69 61.82 -20.80
CA GLU A 168 -33.92 62.39 -20.21
C GLU A 168 -33.74 63.83 -19.70
N ALA A 169 -32.51 64.25 -19.35
CA ALA A 169 -32.23 65.62 -18.90
C ALA A 169 -31.98 66.61 -20.06
N GLU A 170 -31.73 66.11 -21.26
CA GLU A 170 -31.49 66.91 -22.48
C GLU A 170 -32.75 67.15 -23.33
N LEU A 171 -33.87 66.49 -22.98
CA LEU A 171 -35.19 66.62 -23.62
C LEU A 171 -36.10 67.59 -22.86
#